data_AF-A0A6A1WLK7-F1
#
_entry.id   AF-A0A6A1WLK7-F1
#
_cell.length_a   1.000
_cell.length_b   1.000
_cell.length_c   1.000
_cell.angle_alpha   90.00
_cell.angle_beta   90.00
_cell.angle_gamma   90.00
#
_symmetry.space_group_name_H-M   'P 1'
#
loop_
_entity.id
_entity.type
_entity.pdbx_description
1 polymer ?
#
loop_
_entity_poly.entity_id
_entity_poly.type
_entity_poly.pdbx_seq_one_letter_code
_entity_poly.pdbx_strand_id
1 'polypeptide(L)'
;MPWATWARRWSAEENRHDDLLNRSSYFIKDVGTGTNPYLITIYTSFQERATFFSHGNTARLAIKYGEEKLAQICGTIAADEKRHEIAYTEIVEKLFELDPSETVIAFA
;
A
#
# COMPACT_ATOMS: atom_id res chain seq x y z
N MET A 1 9.75 21.27 14.81
CA MET A 1 10.50 20.00 14.76
C MET A 1 10.28 19.33 13.41
N PRO A 2 11.35 18.97 12.65
CA PRO A 2 11.25 18.30 11.35
C PRO A 2 10.35 17.05 11.36
N TRP A 3 10.39 16.30 12.47
CA TRP A 3 9.55 15.12 12.72
C TRP A 3 8.04 15.40 12.65
N ALA A 4 7.57 16.47 13.30
CA ALA A 4 6.13 16.80 13.32
C ALA A 4 5.62 17.20 11.93
N THR A 5 6.48 17.79 11.09
CA THR A 5 6.11 18.15 9.71
C THR A 5 6.07 16.92 8.81
N TRP A 6 6.99 15.97 9.01
CA TRP A 6 6.97 14.69 8.29
C TRP A 6 5.76 13.84 8.67
N ALA A 7 5.47 13.67 9.96
CA ALA A 7 4.33 12.88 10.44
C ALA A 7 3.00 13.40 9.88
N ARG A 8 2.81 14.72 9.81
CA ARG A 8 1.62 15.33 9.19
C ARG A 8 1.53 15.07 7.68
N ARG A 9 2.65 15.08 6.97
CA ARG A 9 2.67 14.77 5.53
C ARG A 9 2.39 13.29 5.27
N TRP A 10 2.92 12.40 6.10
CA TRP A 10 2.66 10.96 6.04
C TRP A 10 1.19 10.65 6.34
N SER A 11 0.62 11.14 7.44
CA SER A 11 -0.82 10.94 7.71
C SER A 11 -1.72 11.51 6.61
N ALA A 12 -1.31 12.61 5.96
CA ALA A 12 -2.03 13.15 4.82
C ALA A 12 -1.82 12.33 3.52
N GLU A 13 -0.75 11.55 3.41
CA GLU A 13 -0.54 10.57 2.33
C GLU A 13 -1.42 9.34 2.57
N GLU A 14 -1.39 8.76 3.78
CA GLU A 14 -2.22 7.60 4.11
C GLU A 14 -3.71 7.91 4.08
N ASN A 15 -4.14 9.10 4.55
CA ASN A 15 -5.54 9.51 4.40
C ASN A 15 -5.93 9.69 2.92
N ARG A 16 -5.01 10.09 2.04
CA ARG A 16 -5.28 10.14 0.59
C ARG A 16 -5.36 8.75 0.00
N HIS A 17 -4.60 7.78 0.51
CA HIS A 17 -4.72 6.37 0.13
C HIS A 17 -6.05 5.78 0.60
N ASP A 18 -6.46 6.01 1.84
CA ASP A 18 -7.76 5.59 2.37
C ASP A 18 -8.93 6.28 1.65
N ASP A 19 -8.80 7.56 1.30
CA ASP A 19 -9.81 8.27 0.49
C ASP A 19 -9.87 7.69 -0.93
N LEU A 20 -8.73 7.36 -1.54
CA LEU A 20 -8.71 6.69 -2.85
C LEU A 20 -9.28 5.28 -2.78
N LEU A 21 -8.99 4.50 -1.74
CA LEU A 21 -9.60 3.18 -1.51
C LEU A 21 -11.11 3.28 -1.32
N ASN A 22 -11.55 4.20 -0.46
CA ASN A 22 -12.97 4.42 -0.20
C ASN A 22 -13.70 4.99 -1.43
N ARG A 23 -13.09 5.92 -2.17
CA ARG A 23 -13.68 6.48 -3.40
C ARG A 23 -13.63 5.52 -4.57
N SER A 24 -12.61 4.69 -4.68
CA SER A 24 -12.60 3.59 -5.65
C SER A 24 -13.73 2.62 -5.30
N SER A 25 -13.90 2.27 -4.03
CA SER A 25 -15.03 1.48 -3.54
C SER A 25 -16.39 2.13 -3.80
N TYR A 26 -16.49 3.47 -3.68
CA TYR A 26 -17.72 4.24 -3.93
C TYR A 26 -18.06 4.39 -5.43
N PHE A 27 -17.08 4.76 -6.25
CA PHE A 27 -17.23 4.89 -7.70
C PHE A 27 -17.54 3.55 -8.37
N ILE A 28 -16.94 2.46 -7.86
CA ILE A 28 -17.21 1.08 -8.31
C ILE A 28 -18.61 0.60 -7.86
N LYS A 29 -19.11 1.06 -6.71
CA LYS A 29 -20.51 0.80 -6.29
C LYS A 29 -21.54 1.47 -7.21
N ASP A 30 -21.29 2.70 -7.66
CA ASP A 30 -22.23 3.47 -8.50
C ASP A 30 -22.28 3.01 -9.98
N VAL A 31 -21.22 2.36 -10.49
CA VAL A 31 -21.17 1.82 -11.86
C VAL A 31 -21.86 0.44 -11.99
N GLY A 32 -22.39 -0.11 -10.88
CA GLY A 32 -23.15 -1.36 -10.89
C GLY A 32 -22.32 -2.63 -11.10
N THR A 33 -20.99 -2.53 -11.08
CA THR A 33 -20.07 -3.65 -11.32
C THR A 33 -19.75 -4.46 -10.07
N GLY A 34 -20.21 -4.05 -8.88
CA GLY A 34 -19.82 -4.69 -7.62
C GLY A 34 -18.32 -4.52 -7.35
N THR A 35 -17.91 -4.77 -6.11
CA THR A 35 -16.52 -4.65 -5.65
C THR A 35 -15.60 -5.55 -6.48
N ASN A 36 -15.02 -5.06 -7.60
CA ASN A 36 -14.17 -5.88 -8.48
C ASN A 36 -12.91 -6.28 -7.68
N PRO A 37 -12.80 -7.56 -7.29
CA PRO A 37 -11.75 -8.00 -6.39
C PRO A 37 -10.38 -7.93 -7.05
N TYR A 38 -10.29 -8.09 -8.38
CA TYR A 38 -9.05 -8.02 -9.15
C TYR A 38 -8.40 -6.63 -9.01
N LEU A 39 -9.18 -5.57 -9.23
CA LEU A 39 -8.68 -4.19 -9.12
C LEU A 39 -8.21 -3.87 -7.70
N ILE A 40 -8.96 -4.29 -6.69
CA ILE A 40 -8.61 -4.03 -5.29
C ILE A 40 -7.33 -4.79 -4.92
N THR A 41 -7.22 -6.08 -5.26
CA THR A 41 -6.03 -6.86 -4.94
C THR A 41 -4.79 -6.32 -5.65
N ILE A 42 -4.89 -5.94 -6.93
CA ILE A 42 -3.77 -5.34 -7.68
C ILE A 42 -3.37 -4.00 -7.05
N TYR A 43 -4.34 -3.12 -6.77
CA TYR A 43 -4.08 -1.83 -6.14
C TYR A 43 -3.42 -1.97 -4.77
N THR A 44 -3.96 -2.84 -3.90
CA THR A 44 -3.40 -3.07 -2.57
C THR A 44 -1.99 -3.66 -2.66
N SER A 45 -1.72 -4.57 -3.60
CA SER A 45 -0.35 -5.11 -3.83
C SER A 45 0.66 -3.99 -4.12
N PHE A 46 0.30 -3.04 -4.98
CA PHE A 46 1.15 -1.89 -5.31
C PHE A 46 1.34 -0.94 -4.12
N GLN A 47 0.26 -0.70 -3.38
CA GLN A 47 0.28 0.21 -2.23
C GLN A 47 1.17 -0.34 -1.11
N GLU A 48 1.07 -1.63 -0.78
CA GLU A 48 1.87 -2.29 0.25
C GLU A 48 3.38 -2.26 -0.09
N ARG A 49 3.69 -2.38 -1.38
CA ARG A 49 5.07 -2.21 -1.85
C ARG A 49 5.56 -0.76 -1.67
N ALA A 50 4.71 0.22 -1.95
CA ALA A 50 5.06 1.63 -1.81
C ALA A 50 5.30 2.00 -0.33
N THR A 51 4.45 1.53 0.58
CA THR A 51 4.60 1.75 2.03
C THR A 51 5.82 1.05 2.59
N PHE A 52 6.13 -0.18 2.16
CA PHE A 52 7.40 -0.85 2.48
C PHE A 52 8.62 0.03 2.17
N PHE A 53 8.72 0.58 0.96
CA PHE A 53 9.84 1.44 0.58
C PHE A 53 9.85 2.75 1.39
N SER A 54 8.69 3.37 1.58
CA SER A 54 8.54 4.62 2.34
C SER A 54 9.00 4.46 3.79
N HIS A 55 8.52 3.44 4.49
CA HIS A 55 8.90 3.14 5.87
C HIS A 55 10.36 2.70 5.98
N GLY A 56 10.85 1.88 5.05
CA GLY A 56 12.26 1.48 5.01
C GLY A 56 13.20 2.68 4.81
N ASN A 57 12.85 3.62 3.94
CA ASN A 57 13.63 4.86 3.76
C ASN A 57 13.58 5.76 4.99
N THR A 58 12.41 5.87 5.62
CA THR A 58 12.25 6.63 6.87
C THR A 58 13.08 6.04 7.99
N ALA A 59 13.14 4.70 8.11
CA ALA A 59 13.99 4.04 9.10
C ALA A 59 15.48 4.37 8.89
N ARG A 60 15.96 4.34 7.63
CA ARG A 60 17.35 4.72 7.29
C ARG A 60 17.65 6.18 7.63
N LEU A 61 16.71 7.09 7.36
CA LEU A 61 16.86 8.49 7.74
C LEU A 61 16.89 8.66 9.26
N ALA A 62 16.02 7.97 10.00
CA ALA A 62 15.99 8.02 11.46
C ALA A 62 17.33 7.58 12.07
N ILE A 63 17.94 6.48 11.58
CA ILE A 63 19.29 6.07 11.99
C ILE A 63 20.33 7.18 11.71
N LYS A 64 20.28 7.81 10.53
CA LYS A 64 21.22 8.89 10.16
C LYS A 64 21.14 10.08 11.12
N TYR A 65 19.97 10.34 11.71
CA TYR A 65 19.77 11.42 12.68
C TYR A 65 19.88 10.96 14.16
N GLY A 66 20.25 9.70 14.42
CA GLY A 66 20.41 9.17 15.78
C GLY A 66 19.10 8.77 16.48
N GLU A 67 17.98 8.70 15.74
CA GLU A 67 16.65 8.38 16.26
C GLU A 67 16.39 6.85 16.21
N GLU A 68 17.10 6.07 17.03
CA GLU A 68 17.09 4.60 16.98
C GLU A 68 15.71 3.97 17.21
N LYS A 69 14.92 4.50 18.15
CA LYS A 69 13.56 4.01 18.42
C LYS A 69 12.62 4.22 17.24
N LEU A 70 12.73 5.38 16.59
CA LEU A 70 11.93 5.67 15.39
C LEU A 70 12.35 4.76 14.23
N ALA A 71 13.65 4.53 14.07
CA ALA A 71 14.15 3.59 13.07
C ALA A 71 13.60 2.18 13.30
N GLN A 72 13.57 1.72 14.55
CA GLN A 72 12.99 0.42 14.90
C GLN A 72 11.49 0.35 14.56
N ILE A 73 10.71 1.37 14.92
CA ILE A 73 9.27 1.41 14.61
C ILE A 73 9.04 1.38 13.09
N CYS A 74 9.71 2.25 12.33
CA CYS A 74 9.57 2.27 10.87
C CYS A 74 10.08 0.98 10.22
N GLY A 75 11.12 0.36 10.76
CA GLY A 75 11.63 -0.93 10.30
C GLY A 75 10.63 -2.07 10.52
N THR A 76 9.97 -2.11 11.68
CA THR A 76 8.92 -3.09 11.96
C THR A 76 7.74 -2.92 11.01
N ILE A 77 7.24 -1.69 10.83
CA ILE A 77 6.13 -1.42 9.90
C ILE A 77 6.53 -1.86 8.49
N ALA A 78 7.71 -1.47 7.98
CA ALA A 78 8.18 -1.90 6.67
C ALA A 78 8.23 -3.43 6.54
N ALA A 79 8.67 -4.15 7.59
CA ALA A 79 8.68 -5.60 7.58
C ALA A 79 7.27 -6.20 7.47
N ASP A 80 6.26 -5.54 8.03
CA ASP A 80 4.86 -5.96 7.95
C ASP A 80 4.30 -5.71 6.55
N GLU A 81 4.49 -4.52 5.98
CA GLU A 81 4.04 -4.20 4.62
C GLU A 81 4.69 -5.11 3.57
N LYS A 82 5.94 -5.54 3.81
CA LYS A 82 6.60 -6.51 2.94
C LYS A 82 5.89 -7.87 2.95
N ARG A 83 5.35 -8.30 4.08
CA ARG A 83 4.59 -9.55 4.18
C ARG A 83 3.20 -9.40 3.56
N HIS A 84 2.57 -8.23 3.71
CA HIS A 84 1.31 -7.92 3.05
C HIS A 84 1.46 -7.90 1.52
N GLU A 85 2.49 -7.22 0.99
CA GLU A 85 2.83 -7.23 -0.44
C GLU A 85 2.93 -8.67 -0.96
N ILE A 86 3.71 -9.52 -0.29
CA ILE A 86 3.89 -10.92 -0.70
C ILE A 86 2.53 -11.62 -0.78
N ALA A 87 1.72 -11.54 0.27
CA ALA A 87 0.40 -12.18 0.29
C ALA A 87 -0.51 -11.69 -0.84
N TYR A 88 -0.58 -10.38 -1.10
CA TYR A 88 -1.42 -9.87 -2.17
C TYR A 88 -0.88 -10.21 -3.57
N THR A 89 0.44 -10.22 -3.76
CA THR A 89 1.04 -10.64 -5.03
C THR A 89 0.80 -12.12 -5.33
N GLU A 90 0.82 -12.99 -4.32
CA GLU A 90 0.43 -14.41 -4.47
C GLU A 90 -1.04 -14.55 -4.89
N ILE A 91 -1.94 -13.70 -4.36
CA ILE A 91 -3.34 -13.69 -4.78
C ILE A 91 -3.46 -13.24 -6.23
N VAL A 92 -2.77 -12.17 -6.65
CA VAL A 92 -2.78 -11.70 -8.05
C VAL A 92 -2.21 -12.77 -8.99
N GLU A 93 -1.16 -13.48 -8.60
CA GLU A 93 -0.62 -14.61 -9.36
C GLU A 93 -1.67 -15.71 -9.57
N LYS A 94 -2.45 -16.05 -8.53
CA LYS A 94 -3.56 -16.99 -8.66
C LYS A 94 -4.70 -16.47 -9.52
N LEU A 95 -4.98 -15.17 -9.53
CA LEU A 95 -5.95 -14.58 -10.44
C LEU A 95 -5.48 -14.69 -11.90
N PHE A 96 -4.19 -14.49 -12.18
CA PHE A 96 -3.62 -14.71 -13.51
C PHE A 96 -3.69 -16.17 -13.97
N GLU A 97 -3.63 -17.15 -13.05
CA GLU A 97 -3.83 -18.56 -13.39
C GLU A 97 -5.29 -18.89 -13.72
N LEU A 98 -6.25 -18.31 -12.97
CA LEU A 98 -7.67 -18.66 -13.06
C LEU A 98 -8.42 -17.88 -14.15
N ASP A 99 -8.09 -16.60 -14.31
CA ASP A 99 -8.77 -15.70 -15.24
C ASP A 99 -7.78 -14.67 -15.81
N PRO A 100 -6.91 -15.10 -16.75
CA PRO A 100 -5.86 -14.25 -17.29
C PRO A 100 -6.41 -13.01 -18.00
N SER A 101 -7.55 -13.14 -18.70
CA SER A 101 -8.11 -12.07 -19.52
C SER A 101 -8.58 -10.89 -18.66
N GLU A 102 -9.42 -11.15 -17.66
CA GLU A 102 -9.91 -10.08 -16.77
C GLU A 102 -8.80 -9.55 -15.87
N THR A 103 -7.88 -10.41 -15.42
CA THR A 103 -6.73 -9.97 -14.62
C THR A 103 -5.81 -9.04 -15.39
N VAL A 104 -5.55 -9.31 -16.68
CA VAL A 104 -4.78 -8.39 -17.54
C VAL A 104 -5.52 -7.07 -17.74
N ILE A 105 -6.85 -7.10 -17.98
CA ILE A 105 -7.65 -5.87 -18.13
C ILE A 105 -7.61 -5.03 -16.84
N ALA A 106 -7.68 -5.67 -15.68
CA ALA A 106 -7.59 -5.00 -14.39
C ALA A 106 -6.16 -4.49 -14.06
N PHE A 107 -5.13 -5.07 -14.66
CA PHE A 107 -3.74 -4.69 -14.46
C PHE A 107 -3.25 -3.55 -15.38
N ALA A 108 -3.90 -3.38 -16.55
CA ALA A 108 -3.52 -2.43 -17.59
C ALA A 108 -3.87 -0.97 -17.26
#